data_AF-A0A6I6ESG2-F1
#
_entry.id   AF-A0A6I6ESG2-F1
#
_cell.length_a   1.000
_cell.length_b   1.000
_cell.length_c   1.000
_cell.angle_alpha   90.00
_cell.angle_beta   90.00
_cell.angle_gamma   90.00
#
_symmetry.space_group_name_H-M   'P 1'
#
loop_
_entity.id
_entity.type
_entity.pdbx_description
1 polymer ?
#
loop_
_entity_poly.entity_id
_entity_poly.type
_entity_poly.pdbx_seq_one_letter_code
_entity_poly.pdbx_strand_id
1 'polypeptide(L)'
;MFIKYSFGFLLASLVQAGIVMLFELLEISSLGATLTFMQLLTHIIAGQVAGYMLLFIVKLIESITKLSTLIIGSFWGIIIWSIIIPLNVTLGKIRAPWTQGTGTMFPSIIAFVVYGIIAHYTIKKYSHTNPEIKNY
;
A
#
# COMPACT_ATOMS: atom_id res chain seq x y z
N MET A 1 -7.36 -5.07 19.57
CA MET A 1 -5.93 -4.84 19.24
C MET A 1 -5.71 -4.70 17.73
N PHE A 2 -6.11 -5.69 16.93
CA PHE A 2 -6.01 -5.66 15.45
C PHE A 2 -6.74 -4.49 14.78
N ILE A 3 -7.84 -4.02 15.37
CA ILE A 3 -8.72 -2.99 14.78
C ILE A 3 -8.03 -1.64 14.54
N LYS A 4 -7.06 -1.27 15.38
CA LYS A 4 -6.28 -0.02 15.21
C LYS A 4 -5.37 -0.09 13.98
N TYR A 5 -4.79 -1.28 13.73
CA TYR A 5 -4.02 -1.53 12.52
C TYR A 5 -4.94 -1.57 11.29
N SER A 6 -6.09 -2.27 11.38
CA SER A 6 -7.05 -2.36 10.27
C SER A 6 -7.50 -0.98 9.80
N PHE A 7 -7.79 -0.07 10.74
CA PHE A 7 -8.18 1.29 10.42
C PHE A 7 -7.07 2.08 9.71
N GLY A 8 -5.82 1.95 10.17
CA GLY A 8 -4.68 2.59 9.50
C GLY A 8 -4.41 2.00 8.10
N PHE A 9 -4.56 0.69 7.92
CA PHE A 9 -4.44 0.04 6.61
C PHE A 9 -5.61 0.39 5.67
N LEU A 10 -6.80 0.58 6.22
CA LEU A 10 -7.97 1.06 5.48
C LEU A 10 -7.68 2.47 4.97
N LEU A 11 -7.25 3.37 5.85
CA LEU A 11 -6.88 4.74 5.47
C LEU A 11 -5.77 4.75 4.42
N ALA A 12 -4.72 3.94 4.59
CA ALA A 12 -3.64 3.82 3.62
C ALA A 12 -4.17 3.39 2.24
N SER A 13 -5.08 2.41 2.21
CA SER A 13 -5.69 1.90 0.97
C SER A 13 -6.57 2.95 0.29
N LEU A 14 -7.33 3.72 1.07
CA LEU A 14 -8.17 4.81 0.55
C LEU A 14 -7.32 5.96 0.00
N VAL A 15 -6.24 6.33 0.70
CA VAL A 15 -5.30 7.35 0.21
C VAL A 15 -4.63 6.88 -1.09
N GLN A 16 -4.20 5.63 -1.16
CA GLN A 16 -3.64 5.04 -2.38
C GLN A 16 -4.62 5.10 -3.56
N ALA A 17 -5.86 4.64 -3.35
CA ALA A 17 -6.90 4.70 -4.38
C ALA A 17 -7.20 6.14 -4.80
N GLY A 18 -7.25 7.06 -3.83
CA GLY A 18 -7.45 8.49 -4.06
C GLY A 18 -6.35 9.11 -4.92
N ILE A 19 -5.09 8.75 -4.66
CA ILE A 19 -3.95 9.19 -5.49
C ILE A 19 -4.15 8.71 -6.93
N VAL A 20 -4.38 7.41 -7.14
CA VAL A 20 -4.57 6.85 -8.49
C VAL A 20 -5.73 7.55 -9.21
N MET A 21 -6.88 7.73 -8.54
CA MET A 21 -8.02 8.45 -9.11
C MET A 21 -7.70 9.89 -9.50
N LEU A 22 -6.99 10.60 -8.64
CA LEU A 22 -6.66 12.00 -8.88
C LEU A 22 -5.80 12.12 -10.14
N PHE A 23 -4.82 11.24 -10.33
CA PHE A 23 -3.96 11.26 -11.51
C PHE A 23 -4.70 10.83 -12.79
N GLU A 24 -5.67 9.92 -12.71
CA GLU A 24 -6.55 9.59 -13.84
C GLU A 24 -7.47 10.78 -14.18
N LEU A 25 -8.05 11.45 -13.19
CA LEU A 25 -8.94 12.60 -13.38
C LEU A 25 -8.21 13.81 -13.99
N LEU A 26 -6.93 14.00 -13.65
CA LEU A 26 -6.08 15.04 -14.21
C LEU A 26 -5.51 14.68 -15.59
N GLU A 27 -5.87 13.52 -16.15
CA GLU A 27 -5.36 13.00 -17.44
C GLU A 27 -3.84 12.84 -17.49
N ILE A 28 -3.18 12.76 -16.33
CA ILE A 28 -1.74 12.53 -16.21
C ILE A 28 -1.42 11.04 -16.34
N SER A 29 -2.34 10.20 -15.86
CA SER A 29 -2.25 8.73 -15.86
C SER A 29 -3.30 8.13 -16.79
N SER A 30 -2.92 7.04 -17.45
CA SER A 30 -3.79 6.22 -18.30
C SER A 30 -3.75 4.75 -17.91
N LEU A 31 -3.73 4.48 -16.60
CA LEU A 31 -3.79 3.16 -15.98
C LEU A 31 -5.12 2.45 -16.34
N GLY A 32 -6.17 3.24 -16.62
CA GLY A 32 -7.50 2.73 -16.93
C GLY A 32 -8.17 2.10 -15.71
N ALA A 33 -7.77 2.55 -14.52
CA ALA A 33 -8.30 2.05 -13.27
C ALA A 33 -9.75 2.50 -13.10
N THR A 34 -10.67 1.54 -13.17
CA THR A 34 -12.08 1.77 -12.84
C THR A 34 -12.29 1.51 -11.34
N LEU A 35 -13.05 2.38 -10.68
CA LEU A 35 -13.40 2.24 -9.27
C LEU A 35 -14.88 1.97 -9.10
N THR A 36 -15.31 0.84 -9.64
CA THR A 36 -16.60 0.27 -9.24
C THR A 36 -16.55 -0.10 -7.75
N PHE A 37 -17.71 -0.20 -7.12
CA PHE A 37 -17.81 -0.61 -5.71
C PHE A 37 -17.07 -1.92 -5.43
N MET A 38 -17.22 -2.93 -6.30
CA MET A 38 -16.55 -4.22 -6.13
C MET A 38 -15.03 -4.10 -6.27
N GLN A 39 -14.53 -3.29 -7.20
CA GLN A 39 -13.09 -3.05 -7.33
C GLN A 39 -12.54 -2.34 -6.10
N LEU A 40 -13.22 -1.31 -5.60
CA LEU A 40 -12.83 -0.61 -4.37
C LEU A 40 -12.81 -1.56 -3.16
N LEU A 41 -13.83 -2.43 -3.03
CA LEU A 41 -13.88 -3.43 -1.97
C LEU A 41 -12.68 -4.39 -2.05
N THR A 42 -12.40 -4.94 -3.25
CA THR A 42 -11.25 -5.84 -3.43
C THR A 42 -9.91 -5.14 -3.19
N HIS A 43 -9.79 -3.86 -3.56
CA HIS A 43 -8.63 -3.03 -3.30
C HIS A 43 -8.41 -2.83 -1.80
N ILE A 44 -9.47 -2.52 -1.05
CA ILE A 44 -9.41 -2.39 0.41
C ILE A 44 -8.97 -3.71 1.04
N ILE A 45 -9.55 -4.85 0.62
CA ILE A 45 -9.18 -6.17 1.15
C ILE A 45 -7.71 -6.48 0.86
N ALA A 46 -7.24 -6.26 -0.37
CA ALA A 46 -5.83 -6.46 -0.74
C ALA A 46 -4.91 -5.57 0.11
N GLY A 47 -5.31 -4.31 0.35
CA GLY A 47 -4.60 -3.40 1.22
C GLY A 47 -4.62 -3.81 2.70
N GLN A 48 -5.64 -4.50 3.20
CA GLN A 48 -5.60 -5.11 4.53
C GLN A 48 -4.57 -6.24 4.58
N VAL A 49 -4.59 -7.14 3.59
CA VAL A 49 -3.65 -8.28 3.51
C VAL A 49 -2.20 -7.78 3.47
N ALA A 50 -1.89 -6.83 2.58
CA ALA A 50 -0.56 -6.24 2.48
C ALA A 50 -0.13 -5.54 3.79
N GLY A 51 -1.05 -4.87 4.49
CA GLY A 51 -0.73 -4.20 5.76
C GLY A 51 -0.41 -5.22 6.86
N TYR A 52 -1.16 -6.31 6.93
CA TYR A 52 -0.91 -7.38 7.89
C TYR A 52 0.36 -8.18 7.59
N MET A 53 0.69 -8.39 6.31
CA MET A 53 1.97 -8.97 5.92
C MET A 53 3.14 -8.10 6.41
N LEU A 54 3.07 -6.78 6.24
CA LEU A 54 4.09 -5.88 6.76
C LEU A 54 4.17 -5.94 8.29
N LEU A 55 3.03 -5.94 8.99
CA LEU A 55 3.00 -6.07 10.45
C LEU A 55 3.68 -7.35 10.92
N PHE A 56 3.42 -8.47 10.25
CA PHE A 56 4.05 -9.75 10.55
C PHE A 56 5.58 -9.69 10.38
N ILE A 57 6.05 -9.15 9.25
CA ILE A 57 7.50 -9.01 8.96
C ILE A 57 8.19 -8.10 9.99
N VAL A 58 7.58 -6.95 10.31
CA VAL A 58 8.13 -5.99 11.29
C VAL A 58 8.22 -6.61 12.68
N LYS A 59 7.28 -7.47 13.06
CA LYS A 59 7.32 -8.20 14.32
C LYS A 59 8.38 -9.30 14.34
N LEU A 60 8.54 -10.01 13.23
CA LEU A 60 9.51 -11.10 13.11
C LEU A 60 10.96 -10.60 13.16
N ILE A 61 11.21 -9.39 12.64
CA ILE A 61 12.56 -8.85 12.50
C ILE A 61 12.69 -7.57 13.34
N GLU A 62 13.14 -7.72 14.59
CA GLU A 62 13.30 -6.60 15.53
C GLU A 62 14.12 -5.44 14.94
N SER A 63 15.13 -5.73 14.11
CA SER A 63 15.96 -4.72 13.45
C SER A 63 15.17 -3.74 12.58
N ILE A 64 14.06 -4.18 11.97
CA ILE A 64 13.22 -3.35 11.09
C ILE A 64 12.48 -2.28 11.90
N THR A 65 12.12 -2.57 13.15
CA THR A 65 11.40 -1.62 14.02
C THR A 65 12.19 -0.34 14.30
N LYS A 66 13.53 -0.43 14.29
CA LYS A 66 14.45 0.68 14.56
C LYS A 66 14.68 1.57 13.34
N LEU A 67 14.36 1.09 12.15
CA LEU A 67 14.58 1.82 10.91
C LEU A 67 13.53 2.93 10.70
N SER A 68 13.88 3.86 9.79
CA SER A 68 13.00 4.98 9.45
C SER A 68 11.73 4.48 8.76
N THR A 69 10.60 5.07 9.14
CA THR A 69 9.30 4.76 8.54
C THR A 69 9.27 5.04 7.04
N LEU A 70 9.98 6.08 6.60
CA LEU A 70 10.06 6.41 5.18
C LEU A 70 10.79 5.32 4.40
N ILE A 71 11.87 4.76 4.95
CA ILE A 71 12.66 3.73 4.28
C ILE A 71 11.84 2.45 4.16
N ILE A 72 11.40 1.89 5.29
CA ILE A 72 10.66 0.61 5.29
C ILE A 72 9.35 0.73 4.54
N GLY A 73 8.62 1.83 4.72
CA GLY A 73 7.38 2.08 4.02
C GLY A 73 7.57 2.18 2.50
N SER A 74 8.60 2.89 2.04
CA SER A 74 8.85 3.02 0.60
C SER A 74 9.26 1.68 -0.02
N PHE A 75 10.16 0.94 0.62
CA PHE A 75 10.54 -0.41 0.15
C PHE A 75 9.33 -1.35 0.11
N TRP A 76 8.50 -1.35 1.15
CA TRP A 76 7.29 -2.15 1.17
C TRP A 76 6.32 -1.77 0.05
N GLY A 77 6.10 -0.47 -0.16
CA GLY A 77 5.29 0.04 -1.25
C GLY A 77 5.76 -0.44 -2.61
N ILE A 78 7.07 -0.35 -2.87
CA ILE A 78 7.68 -0.83 -4.13
C ILE A 78 7.50 -2.35 -4.29
N ILE A 79 7.74 -3.14 -3.25
CA ILE A 79 7.54 -4.60 -3.29
C ILE A 79 6.09 -4.94 -3.66
N ILE A 80 5.12 -4.32 -2.98
CA ILE A 80 3.71 -4.56 -3.25
C ILE A 80 3.32 -4.07 -4.66
N TRP A 81 3.84 -2.93 -5.11
CA TRP A 81 3.64 -2.45 -6.48
C TRP A 81 4.15 -3.47 -7.51
N SER A 82 5.37 -3.99 -7.32
CA SER A 82 6.00 -4.98 -8.20
C SER A 82 5.26 -6.31 -8.26
N ILE A 83 4.40 -6.62 -7.29
CA ILE A 83 3.58 -7.83 -7.28
C ILE A 83 2.18 -7.54 -7.83
N ILE A 84 1.51 -6.53 -7.27
CA ILE A 84 0.09 -6.27 -7.52
C ILE A 84 -0.15 -5.66 -8.90
N ILE A 85 0.73 -4.78 -9.39
CA ILE A 85 0.53 -4.19 -10.72
C ILE A 85 0.62 -5.25 -11.82
N PRO A 86 1.68 -6.08 -11.91
CA PRO A 86 1.73 -7.13 -12.93
C PRO A 86 0.53 -8.08 -12.85
N LEU A 87 0.08 -8.47 -11.65
CA LEU A 87 -1.11 -9.31 -11.48
C LEU A 87 -2.38 -8.65 -12.01
N ASN A 88 -2.59 -7.35 -11.79
CA ASN A 88 -3.77 -6.66 -12.33
C ASN A 88 -3.68 -6.45 -13.85
N VAL A 89 -2.47 -6.32 -14.40
CA VAL A 89 -2.23 -6.28 -15.85
C VAL A 89 -2.57 -7.64 -16.48
N THR A 90 -2.09 -8.76 -15.92
CA THR A 90 -2.36 -10.09 -16.47
C THR A 90 -3.83 -10.48 -16.38
N LEU A 91 -4.55 -9.97 -15.37
CA LEU A 91 -6.00 -10.10 -15.24
C LEU A 91 -6.80 -9.15 -16.13
N GLY A 92 -6.14 -8.31 -16.94
CA GLY A 92 -6.79 -7.35 -17.85
C GLY A 92 -7.54 -6.22 -17.13
N LYS A 93 -7.27 -6.00 -15.83
CA LYS A 93 -7.97 -4.99 -15.02
C LYS A 93 -7.41 -3.58 -15.21
N ILE A 94 -6.12 -3.48 -15.54
CA ILE A 94 -5.41 -2.23 -15.79
C ILE A 94 -4.46 -2.37 -16.98
N ARG A 95 -4.04 -1.25 -17.54
CA ARG A 95 -2.96 -1.21 -18.53
C ARG A 95 -1.60 -1.20 -17.83
N ALA A 96 -0.61 -1.83 -18.46
CA ALA A 96 0.75 -1.91 -17.93
C ALA A 96 1.38 -0.50 -17.82
N PRO A 97 1.65 0.03 -16.61
CA PRO A 97 2.10 1.43 -16.46
C PRO A 97 3.39 1.74 -17.22
N TRP A 98 4.31 0.77 -17.30
CA TRP A 98 5.58 0.89 -18.04
C TRP A 98 5.41 0.96 -19.57
N THR A 99 4.23 0.63 -20.11
CA THR A 99 3.90 0.79 -21.53
C THR A 99 3.13 2.07 -21.83
N GLN A 100 2.61 2.74 -20.78
CA GLN A 100 1.77 3.94 -20.90
C GLN A 100 2.56 5.24 -20.66
N GLY A 101 3.89 5.15 -20.52
CA GLY A 101 4.78 6.29 -20.28
C GLY A 101 5.00 6.64 -18.81
N THR A 102 5.92 7.56 -18.57
CA THR A 102 6.34 7.99 -17.23
C THR A 102 5.20 8.61 -16.42
N GLY A 103 4.28 9.30 -17.09
CA GLY A 103 3.09 9.91 -16.48
C GLY A 103 2.15 8.91 -15.81
N THR A 104 2.14 7.65 -16.23
CA THR A 104 1.34 6.58 -15.60
C THR A 104 2.18 5.79 -14.59
N MET A 105 3.45 5.55 -14.92
CA MET A 105 4.36 4.77 -14.07
C MET A 105 4.62 5.45 -12.72
N PHE A 106 5.03 6.72 -12.70
CA PHE A 106 5.42 7.40 -11.45
C PHE A 106 4.26 7.58 -10.47
N PRO A 107 3.07 8.06 -10.89
CA PRO A 107 1.92 8.14 -9.98
C PRO A 107 1.54 6.81 -9.36
N SER A 108 1.61 5.72 -10.14
CA SER A 108 1.33 4.39 -9.60
C SER A 108 2.34 3.99 -8.52
N ILE A 109 3.63 4.23 -8.72
CA ILE A 109 4.67 3.95 -7.72
C ILE A 109 4.46 4.83 -6.48
N ILE A 110 4.21 6.13 -6.67
CA ILE A 110 3.95 7.09 -5.59
C ILE A 110 2.77 6.63 -4.74
N ALA A 111 1.67 6.20 -5.35
CA ALA A 111 0.50 5.71 -4.62
C ALA A 111 0.85 4.54 -3.69
N PHE A 112 1.61 3.56 -4.16
CA PHE A 112 2.01 2.41 -3.36
C PHE A 112 3.09 2.76 -2.31
N VAL A 113 4.01 3.67 -2.61
CA VAL A 113 4.97 4.19 -1.63
C VAL A 113 4.24 4.90 -0.49
N VAL A 114 3.29 5.77 -0.80
CA VAL A 114 2.47 6.46 0.20
C VAL A 114 1.70 5.46 1.06
N TYR A 115 1.09 4.44 0.43
CA TYR A 115 0.45 3.33 1.15
C TYR A 115 1.42 2.69 2.16
N GLY A 116 2.62 2.30 1.71
CA GLY A 116 3.60 1.62 2.54
C GLY A 116 4.09 2.48 3.71
N ILE A 117 4.30 3.79 3.48
CA ILE A 117 4.65 4.75 4.54
C ILE A 117 3.55 4.83 5.60
N ILE A 118 2.28 4.98 5.19
CA ILE A 118 1.15 5.05 6.14
C ILE A 118 0.99 3.73 6.89
N ALA A 119 1.14 2.59 6.20
CA ALA A 119 1.06 1.26 6.81
C ALA A 119 2.16 1.07 7.86
N HIS A 120 3.42 1.35 7.52
CA HIS A 120 4.52 1.24 8.48
C HIS A 120 4.41 2.24 9.64
N TYR A 121 3.98 3.47 9.36
CA TYR A 121 3.72 4.47 10.39
C TYR A 121 2.68 3.97 11.39
N THR A 122 1.57 3.43 10.89
CA THR A 122 0.50 2.82 11.69
C THR A 122 1.06 1.71 12.57
N ILE A 123 1.89 0.84 12.01
CA ILE A 123 2.54 -0.26 12.75
C ILE A 123 3.39 0.29 13.89
N LYS A 124 4.29 1.23 13.58
CA LYS A 124 5.22 1.81 14.57
C LYS A 124 4.46 2.52 15.70
N LYS A 125 3.48 3.36 15.34
CA LYS A 125 2.66 4.11 16.29
C LYS A 125 1.97 3.19 17.30
N TYR A 126 1.27 2.15 16.82
CA TYR A 126 0.48 1.30 17.72
C TYR A 126 1.28 0.17 18.38
N SER A 127 2.45 -0.19 17.85
CA SER A 127 3.33 -1.16 18.51
C SER A 127 4.12 -0.53 19.66
N HIS A 128 4.45 0.77 19.60
CA HIS A 128 5.09 1.48 20.73
C HIS A 128 4.15 1.73 21.91
N THR A 129 2.83 1.86 21.66
CA THR A 129 1.84 2.11 22.73
C THR A 129 1.48 0.87 23.53
N ASN A 130 1.94 -0.34 23.14
CA ASN A 130 1.70 -1.59 23.86
C ASN A 130 2.95 -2.50 23.81
N PRO A 131 3.91 -2.34 24.73
CA PRO A 131 5.16 -3.11 24.76
C PRO A 131 4.99 -4.58 25.20
N GLU A 132 3.80 -5.04 25.60
CA GLU A 132 3.53 -6.42 26.06
C GLU A 132 3.72 -7.50 24.99
N ILE A 133 4.03 -7.13 23.75
CA ILE A 133 4.24 -8.05 22.62
C ILE A 133 5.72 -8.12 22.22
N LYS A 134 6.61 -8.25 23.21
CA LYS A 134 7.97 -8.78 22.96
C LYS A 134 8.06 -10.31 23.13
N ASN A 135 6.98 -10.95 23.59
CA ASN A 135 7.02 -12.33 24.09
C ASN A 135 6.08 -13.31 23.35
N TYR A 136 5.88 -13.13 22.03
CA TYR A 136 5.32 -14.18 21.18
C TYR A 136 6.12 -14.29 19.89
#